data_AF-A0A382S988-F1
#
_entry.id   AF-A0A382S988-F1
#
_cell.length_a   1.000
_cell.length_b   1.000
_cell.length_c   1.000
_cell.angle_alpha   90.00
_cell.angle_beta   90.00
_cell.angle_gamma   90.00
#
_symmetry.space_group_name_H-M   'P 1'
#
loop_
_entity.id
_entity.type
_entity.pdbx_description
1 polymer ?
#
loop_
_entity_poly.entity_id
_entity_poly.type
_entity_poly.pdbx_seq_one_letter_code
_entity_poly.pdbx_strand_id
1 'polypeptide(L)'
;MDKSLFEKTTAWPFVEARKLLKERKSIFDKKGKITLQTGYGPSGLPHIGTFAEVARTSMIVNALNNLTDLPKEIITFSDDMDGLRKIPDNVPNIEILKKNLGKPLTNIPDPFKKYSSFGEHNNEMLKS
;
A
#
# COMPACT_ATOMS: atom_id res chain seq x y z
N MET A 1 26.18 0.62 -12.97
CA MET A 1 25.19 0.03 -13.90
C MET A 1 25.02 1.00 -15.06
N ASP A 2 24.96 0.51 -16.30
CA ASP A 2 24.74 1.37 -17.46
C ASP A 2 23.31 1.93 -17.44
N LYS A 3 23.15 3.26 -17.30
CA LYS A 3 21.84 3.93 -17.29
C LYS A 3 21.09 3.73 -18.61
N SER A 4 21.80 3.48 -19.72
CA SER A 4 21.19 3.23 -21.04
C SER A 4 20.28 1.98 -21.04
N LEU A 5 20.56 1.02 -20.15
CA LEU A 5 19.75 -0.18 -19.98
C LEU A 5 18.35 0.14 -19.45
N PHE A 6 18.24 1.09 -18.52
CA PHE A 6 16.95 1.49 -17.92
C PHE A 6 16.05 2.25 -18.88
N GLU A 7 16.62 2.87 -19.92
CA GLU A 7 15.85 3.52 -20.98
C GLU A 7 15.30 2.52 -22.00
N LYS A 8 16.01 1.41 -22.24
CA LYS A 8 15.69 0.42 -23.27
C LYS A 8 14.94 -0.80 -22.75
N THR A 9 15.01 -1.09 -21.45
CA THR A 9 14.37 -2.27 -20.87
C THR A 9 12.85 -2.25 -21.08
N THR A 10 12.31 -3.44 -21.37
CA THR A 10 10.89 -3.73 -21.53
C THR A 10 10.23 -4.16 -20.22
N ALA A 11 10.98 -4.20 -19.11
CA ALA A 11 10.41 -4.46 -17.79
C ALA A 11 9.31 -3.43 -17.48
N TRP A 12 8.10 -3.93 -17.18
CA TRP A 12 6.90 -3.14 -16.92
C TRP A 12 7.12 -1.88 -16.08
N PRO A 13 7.84 -1.93 -14.93
CA PRO A 13 7.96 -0.74 -14.07
C PRO A 13 8.68 0.42 -14.75
N PHE A 14 9.68 0.11 -15.57
CA PHE A 14 10.44 1.12 -16.31
C PHE A 14 9.66 1.67 -17.50
N VAL A 15 8.89 0.82 -18.19
CA VAL A 15 8.00 1.27 -19.27
C VAL A 15 6.99 2.29 -18.74
N GLU A 16 6.30 1.97 -17.65
CA GLU A 16 5.31 2.86 -17.04
C GLU A 16 5.95 4.09 -16.41
N ALA A 17 7.10 3.97 -15.74
CA ALA A 17 7.80 5.11 -15.16
C ALA A 17 8.24 6.13 -16.23
N ARG A 18 8.76 5.67 -17.37
CA ARG A 18 9.11 6.56 -18.50
C ARG A 18 7.87 7.25 -19.07
N LYS A 19 6.77 6.51 -19.23
CA LYS A 19 5.49 7.08 -19.68
C LYS A 19 4.99 8.15 -18.72
N LEU A 20 5.03 7.89 -17.41
CA LEU A 20 4.64 8.82 -16.36
C LEU A 20 5.46 10.11 -16.40
N LEU A 21 6.81 10.01 -16.50
CA LEU A 21 7.69 11.17 -16.62
C LEU A 21 7.39 12.02 -17.86
N LYS A 22 7.05 11.38 -18.99
CA LYS A 22 6.68 12.09 -20.22
C LYS A 22 5.32 12.78 -20.10
N GLU A 23 4.29 12.07 -19.66
CA GLU A 23 2.90 12.54 -19.67
C GLU A 23 2.57 13.53 -18.54
N ARG A 24 3.31 13.48 -17.43
CA ARG A 24 3.05 14.30 -16.24
C ARG A 24 4.15 15.32 -15.97
N LYS A 25 5.05 15.55 -16.94
CA LYS A 25 6.19 16.47 -16.83
C LYS A 25 5.82 17.84 -16.24
N SER A 26 4.77 18.48 -16.75
CA SER A 26 4.35 19.81 -16.29
C SER A 26 3.94 19.85 -14.81
N ILE A 27 3.36 18.76 -14.30
CA ILE A 27 3.00 18.63 -12.88
C ILE A 27 4.27 18.49 -12.04
N PHE A 28 5.22 17.67 -12.49
CA PHE A 28 6.48 17.45 -11.78
C PHE A 28 7.36 18.69 -11.77
N ASP A 29 7.47 19.41 -12.90
CA ASP A 29 8.20 20.67 -12.99
C ASP A 29 7.60 21.73 -12.05
N LYS A 30 6.27 21.80 -11.94
CA LYS A 30 5.59 22.73 -11.04
C LYS A 30 5.71 22.35 -9.56
N LYS A 31 5.66 21.07 -9.23
CA LYS A 31 5.66 20.57 -7.84
C LYS A 31 7.06 20.29 -7.28
N GLY A 32 8.04 20.08 -8.15
CA GLY A 32 9.40 19.70 -7.78
C GLY A 32 9.51 18.32 -7.12
N LYS A 33 8.47 17.47 -7.20
CA LYS A 33 8.43 16.12 -6.63
C LYS A 33 7.40 15.23 -7.33
N ILE A 34 7.56 13.92 -7.17
CA ILE A 34 6.61 12.89 -7.62
C ILE A 34 5.94 12.29 -6.38
N THR A 35 4.63 12.49 -6.23
CA THR A 35 3.83 11.86 -5.18
C THR A 35 3.09 10.66 -5.77
N LEU A 36 3.28 9.49 -5.20
CA LEU A 36 2.60 8.25 -5.54
C LEU A 36 1.68 7.85 -4.40
N GLN A 37 0.63 7.09 -4.72
CA GLN A 37 -0.30 6.55 -3.74
C GLN A 37 -0.34 5.02 -3.83
N THR A 38 -0.49 4.38 -2.69
CA THR A 38 -0.89 2.99 -2.57
C THR A 38 -1.92 2.87 -1.46
N GLY A 39 -2.70 1.80 -1.45
CA GLY A 39 -3.74 1.58 -0.46
C GLY A 39 -3.97 0.10 -0.23
N TYR A 40 -4.46 -0.23 0.96
CA TYR A 40 -4.89 -1.58 1.31
C TYR A 40 -6.03 -1.54 2.34
N GLY A 41 -6.87 -2.56 2.31
CA GLY A 41 -7.92 -2.76 3.31
C GLY A 41 -7.48 -3.73 4.42
N PRO A 42 -7.29 -3.28 5.67
CA PRO A 42 -6.88 -4.14 6.80
C PRO A 42 -8.05 -4.96 7.38
N SER A 43 -8.95 -5.46 6.53
CA SER A 43 -10.17 -6.16 6.97
C SER A 43 -9.95 -7.62 7.40
N GLY A 44 -8.72 -8.11 7.23
CA GLY A 44 -8.27 -9.44 7.63
C GLY A 44 -6.77 -9.48 7.75
N LEU A 45 -6.23 -10.64 8.13
CA LEU A 45 -4.79 -10.82 8.20
C LEU A 45 -4.16 -10.55 6.82
N PRO A 46 -3.06 -9.77 6.76
CA PRO A 46 -2.35 -9.51 5.52
C PRO A 46 -1.98 -10.80 4.78
N HIS A 47 -2.21 -10.81 3.47
CA HIS A 47 -1.81 -11.91 2.60
C HIS A 47 -0.97 -11.40 1.43
N ILE A 48 -0.50 -12.32 0.58
CA ILE A 48 0.36 -11.98 -0.56
C ILE A 48 -0.26 -10.94 -1.51
N GLY A 49 -1.60 -10.88 -1.57
CA GLY A 49 -2.32 -9.89 -2.39
C GLY A 49 -2.16 -8.47 -1.84
N THR A 50 -2.37 -8.28 -0.53
CA THR A 50 -2.12 -7.02 0.18
C THR A 50 -0.68 -6.55 -0.01
N PHE A 51 0.28 -7.47 0.11
CA PHE A 51 1.68 -7.15 -0.14
C PHE A 51 1.93 -6.75 -1.59
N ALA A 52 1.34 -7.47 -2.56
CA ALA A 52 1.49 -7.16 -3.98
C ALA A 52 0.92 -5.78 -4.35
N GLU A 53 -0.13 -5.29 -3.67
CA GLU A 53 -0.66 -3.93 -3.86
C GLU A 53 0.37 -2.86 -3.52
N VAL A 54 1.06 -2.99 -2.39
CA VAL A 54 2.11 -2.07 -1.96
C VAL A 54 3.40 -2.25 -2.77
N ALA A 55 3.75 -3.49 -3.10
CA ALA A 55 4.97 -3.84 -3.83
C ALA A 55 4.98 -3.23 -5.24
N ARG A 56 3.83 -3.19 -5.94
CA ARG A 56 3.73 -2.58 -7.28
C ARG A 56 4.14 -1.10 -7.28
N THR A 57 3.65 -0.32 -6.32
CA THR A 57 4.03 1.10 -6.20
C THR A 57 5.53 1.23 -5.88
N SER A 58 6.05 0.35 -5.03
CA SER A 58 7.49 0.32 -4.70
C SER A 58 8.37 -0.02 -5.91
N MET A 59 7.93 -0.94 -6.78
CA MET A 59 8.64 -1.24 -8.04
C MET A 59 8.71 -0.03 -8.97
N ILE A 60 7.62 0.76 -9.06
CA ILE A 60 7.60 2.00 -9.84
C ILE A 60 8.54 3.05 -9.23
N VAL A 61 8.54 3.21 -7.90
CA VAL A 61 9.46 4.12 -7.21
C VAL A 61 10.92 3.73 -7.46
N ASN A 62 11.24 2.44 -7.43
CA ASN A 62 12.57 1.96 -7.77
C ASN A 62 12.95 2.28 -9.23
N ALA A 63 12.03 2.11 -10.18
CA ALA A 63 12.28 2.50 -11.57
C ALA A 63 12.49 4.01 -11.70
N LEU A 64 11.67 4.83 -11.04
CA LEU A 64 11.80 6.28 -11.03
C LEU A 64 13.13 6.75 -10.40
N ASN A 65 13.61 6.10 -9.33
CA ASN A 65 14.92 6.37 -8.74
C ASN A 65 16.07 6.21 -9.73
N ASN A 66 15.93 5.34 -10.72
CA ASN A 66 16.94 5.11 -11.75
C ASN A 66 16.78 6.02 -12.98
N LEU A 67 15.62 6.67 -13.14
CA LEU A 67 15.28 7.51 -14.30
C LEU A 67 15.31 9.02 -13.99
N THR A 68 15.16 9.43 -12.74
CA THR A 68 15.13 10.84 -12.35
C THR A 68 15.56 11.09 -10.90
N ASP A 69 16.20 12.23 -10.68
CA ASP A 69 16.63 12.72 -9.36
C ASP A 69 15.52 13.48 -8.61
N LEU A 70 14.33 13.65 -9.21
CA LEU A 70 13.20 14.28 -8.51
C LEU A 70 12.91 13.53 -7.19
N PRO A 71 12.57 14.23 -6.10
CA PRO A 71 12.10 13.61 -4.86
C PRO A 71 10.84 12.76 -5.10
N LYS A 72 10.76 11.60 -4.45
CA LYS A 72 9.58 10.73 -4.46
C LYS A 72 8.97 10.67 -3.07
N GLU A 73 7.65 10.70 -3.01
CA GLU A 73 6.87 10.52 -1.79
C GLU A 73 5.81 9.44 -2.05
N ILE A 74 5.67 8.50 -1.13
CA ILE A 74 4.60 7.50 -1.18
C ILE A 74 3.61 7.84 -0.06
N ILE A 75 2.35 8.04 -0.44
CA ILE A 75 1.23 8.12 0.51
C ILE A 75 0.57 6.75 0.55
N THR A 76 0.64 6.10 1.71
CA THR A 76 -0.01 4.81 1.95
C THR A 76 -1.30 5.03 2.71
N PHE A 77 -2.43 4.68 2.08
CA PHE A 77 -3.73 4.69 2.71
C PHE A 77 -4.04 3.32 3.33
N SER A 78 -4.49 3.31 4.58
CA SER A 78 -5.10 2.15 5.19
C SER A 78 -6.60 2.42 5.32
N ASP A 79 -7.42 1.58 4.70
CA ASP A 79 -8.88 1.71 4.76
C ASP A 79 -9.42 1.09 6.07
N ASP A 80 -8.83 1.45 7.20
CA ASP A 80 -9.13 0.88 8.52
C ASP A 80 -10.43 1.40 9.16
N MET A 81 -11.04 2.40 8.53
CA MET A 81 -12.37 2.89 8.88
C MET A 81 -13.51 2.08 8.21
N ASP A 82 -13.20 1.19 7.27
CA ASP A 82 -14.21 0.36 6.63
C ASP A 82 -14.88 -0.58 7.63
N GLY A 83 -16.17 -0.84 7.44
CA GLY A 83 -16.93 -1.75 8.27
C GLY A 83 -16.49 -3.21 8.07
N LEU A 84 -16.33 -3.98 9.15
CA LEU A 84 -16.10 -5.43 9.06
C LEU A 84 -17.30 -6.14 8.40
N ARG A 85 -17.13 -6.57 7.15
CA ARG A 85 -18.21 -7.18 6.34
C ARG A 85 -18.35 -8.68 6.53
N LYS A 86 -17.21 -9.37 6.71
CA LYS A 86 -17.13 -10.82 6.87
C LYS A 86 -16.15 -11.15 7.97
N ILE A 87 -16.44 -12.19 8.72
CA ILE A 87 -15.56 -12.69 9.77
C ILE A 87 -14.54 -13.66 9.14
N PRO A 88 -13.23 -13.46 9.35
CA PRO A 88 -12.22 -14.42 8.90
C PRO A 88 -12.21 -15.68 9.77
N ASP A 89 -12.00 -16.84 9.14
CA ASP A 89 -12.00 -18.14 9.83
C ASP A 89 -10.68 -18.40 10.60
N ASN A 90 -9.63 -17.63 10.31
CA ASN A 90 -8.27 -17.80 10.84
C ASN A 90 -7.92 -16.80 11.97
N VAL A 91 -8.92 -16.20 12.60
CA VAL A 91 -8.74 -15.20 13.67
C VAL A 91 -9.29 -15.75 15.00
N PRO A 92 -8.52 -15.66 16.11
CA PRO A 92 -8.97 -16.12 17.42
C PRO A 92 -10.13 -15.26 17.95
N ASN A 93 -10.77 -15.70 19.04
CA ASN A 93 -11.80 -14.91 19.75
C ASN A 93 -12.92 -14.40 18.83
N ILE A 94 -13.42 -15.26 17.93
CA ILE A 94 -14.38 -14.94 16.87
C ILE A 94 -15.64 -14.21 17.35
N GLU A 95 -16.04 -14.42 18.61
CA GLU A 95 -17.18 -13.75 19.24
C GLU A 95 -17.00 -12.23 19.35
N ILE A 96 -15.76 -11.74 19.47
CA ILE A 96 -15.45 -10.30 19.42
C ILE A 96 -15.82 -9.76 18.04
N LEU A 97 -15.46 -10.46 16.97
CA LEU A 97 -15.74 -10.04 15.60
C LEU A 97 -17.25 -10.10 15.29
N LYS A 98 -17.93 -11.18 15.70
CA LYS A 98 -19.39 -11.32 15.54
C LYS A 98 -20.17 -10.17 16.15
N LYS A 99 -19.78 -9.73 17.35
CA LYS A 99 -20.44 -8.62 18.07
C LYS A 99 -20.17 -7.24 17.45
N ASN A 100 -19.21 -7.12 16.54
CA ASN A 100 -18.76 -5.85 15.97
C ASN A 100 -18.85 -5.81 14.43
N LEU A 101 -19.64 -6.71 13.82
CA LEU A 101 -19.95 -6.63 12.38
C LEU A 101 -20.47 -5.25 11.99
N GLY A 102 -20.02 -4.76 10.83
CA GLY A 102 -20.39 -3.44 10.29
C GLY A 102 -19.71 -2.25 10.98
N LYS A 103 -18.99 -2.43 12.09
CA LYS A 103 -18.21 -1.36 12.73
C LYS A 103 -16.87 -1.15 12.03
N PRO A 104 -16.32 0.08 12.06
CA PRO A 104 -14.96 0.37 11.60
C PRO A 104 -13.93 -0.54 12.25
N LEU A 105 -12.93 -1.04 11.50
CA LEU A 105 -11.91 -1.96 12.02
C LEU A 105 -11.10 -1.36 13.18
N THR A 106 -10.88 -0.06 13.16
CA THR A 106 -10.27 0.73 14.26
C THR A 106 -11.09 0.77 15.54
N ASN A 107 -12.39 0.47 15.49
CA ASN A 107 -13.29 0.41 16.64
C ASN A 107 -13.52 -1.02 17.16
N ILE A 108 -13.00 -2.04 16.47
CA ILE A 108 -13.15 -3.45 16.88
C ILE A 108 -11.98 -3.79 17.79
N PRO A 109 -12.20 -4.28 19.03
CA PRO A 109 -11.11 -4.73 19.89
C PRO A 109 -10.25 -5.79 19.22
N ASP A 110 -8.93 -5.75 19.42
CA ASP A 110 -8.02 -6.72 18.81
C ASP A 110 -8.34 -8.16 19.28
N PRO A 111 -8.79 -9.07 18.38
CA PRO A 111 -9.02 -10.46 18.72
C PRO A 111 -7.77 -11.20 19.18
N PHE A 112 -6.57 -10.72 18.85
CA PHE A 112 -5.29 -11.28 19.29
C PHE A 112 -4.80 -10.69 20.63
N LYS A 113 -5.48 -9.67 21.16
CA LYS A 113 -5.16 -8.99 22.41
C LYS A 113 -3.73 -8.43 22.47
N LYS A 114 -3.18 -8.00 21.32
CA LYS A 114 -1.84 -7.44 21.20
C LYS A 114 -1.85 -5.91 21.01
N TYR A 115 -2.85 -5.40 20.31
CA TYR A 115 -3.02 -3.97 20.01
C TYR A 115 -4.38 -3.44 20.49
N SER A 116 -4.64 -2.15 20.31
CA SER A 116 -5.90 -1.53 20.78
C SER A 116 -7.10 -1.95 19.93
N SER A 117 -6.89 -2.19 18.63
CA SER A 117 -7.95 -2.56 17.69
C SER A 117 -7.50 -3.61 16.67
N PHE A 118 -8.48 -4.25 16.04
CA PHE A 118 -8.24 -5.20 14.96
C PHE A 118 -7.62 -4.51 13.72
N GLY A 119 -8.05 -3.28 13.42
CA GLY A 119 -7.44 -2.45 12.38
C GLY A 119 -5.96 -2.17 12.66
N GLU A 120 -5.64 -1.76 13.89
CA GLU A 120 -4.25 -1.53 14.31
C GLU A 120 -3.41 -2.81 14.22
N HIS A 121 -3.94 -3.95 14.67
CA HIS A 121 -3.25 -5.23 14.55
C HIS A 121 -2.83 -5.53 13.10
N ASN A 122 -3.76 -5.41 12.16
CA ASN A 122 -3.49 -5.73 10.76
C ASN A 122 -2.53 -4.72 10.11
N ASN A 123 -2.60 -3.44 10.51
CA ASN A 123 -1.68 -2.40 10.07
C ASN A 123 -0.24 -2.65 10.56
N GLU A 124 -0.08 -3.07 11.82
CA GLU A 124 1.24 -3.35 12.39
C GLU A 124 1.89 -4.59 11.77
N MET A 125 1.10 -5.59 11.38
CA MET A 125 1.59 -6.78 10.66
C MET A 125 2.14 -6.47 9.25
N LEU A 126 1.80 -5.31 8.67
CA LEU A 126 2.32 -4.87 7.37
C LEU A 126 3.60 -4.03 7.46
N LYS A 127 3.98 -3.59 8.66
CA LYS A 127 5.20 -2.79 8.89
C LYS A 127 6.44 -3.64 9.17
N SER A 128 6.27 -4.92 9.47
CA SER A 128 7.32 -5.87 9.89
C SER A 128 8.00 -6.60 8.73
#